data_AF-A0A2H9VNT1-F1
#
_entry.id   AF-A0A2H9VNT1-F1
#
_cell.length_a   1.000
_cell.length_b   1.000
_cell.length_c   1.000
_cell.angle_alpha   90.00
_cell.angle_beta   90.00
_cell.angle_gamma   90.00
#
_symmetry.space_group_name_H-M   'P 1'
#
loop_
_entity.id
_entity.type
_entity.pdbx_description
1 polymer ?
#
loop_
_entity_poly.entity_id
_entity_poly.type
_entity_poly.pdbx_seq_one_letter_code
_entity_poly.pdbx_strand_id
1 'polypeptide(L)' 'MKILKSKEFAGHGPLATFVNDNNIRRDDIHVIISSNSHSTGCILFFYGDSEVEEKERNMWGKLKD' A
#
# COMPACT_ATOMS: atom_id res chain seq x y z
N MET A 1 14.33 -2.18 -11.44
CA MET A 1 13.33 -2.18 -12.54
C MET A 1 11.96 -2.03 -11.90
N LYS A 2 11.05 -1.21 -12.45
CA LYS A 2 9.70 -1.14 -11.87
C LYS A 2 8.89 -2.38 -12.21
N ILE A 3 8.28 -2.99 -11.19
CA ILE A 3 7.39 -4.13 -11.31
C ILE A 3 6.04 -3.81 -10.68
N LEU A 4 4.98 -4.46 -11.15
CA LEU A 4 3.67 -4.34 -10.54
C LEU A 4 3.66 -5.11 -9.21
N LYS A 5 3.34 -4.41 -8.12
CA LYS A 5 3.16 -4.97 -6.77
C LYS A 5 1.71 -4.78 -6.32
N SER A 6 1.28 -5.60 -5.38
CA SER A 6 -0.07 -5.52 -4.80
C SER A 6 -0.02 -5.66 -3.27
N LYS A 7 -0.87 -4.92 -2.57
CA LYS A 7 -1.00 -5.03 -1.11
C LYS A 7 -2.44 -4.82 -0.65
N GLU A 8 -2.88 -5.67 0.26
CA GLU A 8 -4.20 -5.57 0.89
C GLU A 8 -4.12 -4.79 2.21
N PHE A 9 -5.16 -4.02 2.49
CA PHE A 9 -5.31 -3.22 3.69
C PHE A 9 -6.69 -3.40 4.28
N ALA A 10 -6.80 -3.28 5.60
CA ALA A 10 -8.09 -3.31 6.31
C ALA A 10 -8.97 -2.08 6.00
N GLY A 11 -8.44 -1.04 5.35
CA GLY A 11 -9.19 0.12 4.88
C GLY A 11 -8.32 1.28 4.41
N HIS A 12 -8.99 2.38 4.06
CA HIS A 12 -8.35 3.55 3.44
C HIS A 12 -7.28 4.21 4.32
N GLY A 13 -7.43 4.20 5.65
CA GLY A 13 -6.47 4.78 6.58
C GLY A 13 -5.08 4.11 6.49
N PRO A 14 -4.97 2.80 6.76
CA PRO A 14 -3.72 2.06 6.60
C PRO A 14 -3.11 2.15 5.20
N LEU A 15 -3.94 2.16 4.15
CA LEU A 15 -3.48 2.35 2.77
C LEU A 15 -2.80 3.71 2.59
N ALA A 16 -3.45 4.79 3.04
CA ALA A 16 -2.91 6.15 2.89
C ALA A 16 -1.59 6.31 3.63
N THR A 17 -1.50 5.75 4.84
CA THR A 17 -0.25 5.74 5.62
C THR A 17 0.88 5.01 4.87
N PHE A 18 0.59 3.83 4.30
CA PHE A 18 1.58 3.07 3.53
C PHE A 18 2.08 3.82 2.30
N VAL A 19 1.18 4.47 1.55
CA VAL A 19 1.53 5.31 0.38
C VAL A 19 2.48 6.43 0.79
N ASN A 20 2.17 7.11 1.90
CA ASN A 20 2.98 8.22 2.40
C ASN A 20 4.35 7.75 2.92
N ASP A 21 4.41 6.70 3.72
CA ASP A 21 5.66 6.19 4.31
C ASP A 21 6.68 5.72 3.25
N ASN A 22 6.16 5.19 2.14
CA ASN A 22 6.92 4.69 1.02
C ASN A 22 7.12 5.71 -0.10
N ASN A 23 6.62 6.94 0.05
CA ASN A 23 6.66 7.98 -0.97
C ASN A 23 6.16 7.50 -2.35
N ILE A 24 5.12 6.66 -2.37
CA ILE A 24 4.55 6.15 -3.62
C ILE A 24 3.90 7.32 -4.35
N ARG A 25 4.41 7.62 -5.54
CA ARG A 25 3.85 8.67 -6.39
C ARG A 25 2.50 8.25 -6.93
N ARG A 26 1.60 9.22 -7.11
CA ARG A 26 0.29 8.98 -7.72
C ARG A 26 0.39 8.30 -9.10
N ASP A 27 1.35 8.71 -9.92
CA ASP A 27 1.56 8.13 -11.26
C ASP A 27 2.01 6.67 -11.23
N ASP A 28 2.55 6.21 -10.09
CA ASP A 28 2.94 4.83 -9.88
C ASP A 28 1.78 3.98 -9.34
N ILE A 29 0.64 4.58 -8.99
CA ILE A 29 -0.55 3.84 -8.55
C ILE A 29 -1.32 3.40 -9.80
N HIS A 30 -1.46 2.09 -9.99
CA HIS A 30 -2.21 1.53 -11.10
C HIS A 30 -3.71 1.53 -10.83
N VAL A 31 -4.13 0.96 -9.70
CA VAL A 31 -5.54 0.90 -9.29
C VAL A 31 -5.68 0.68 -7.79
N ILE A 32 -6.77 1.20 -7.23
CA ILE A 32 -7.22 0.91 -5.86
C ILE A 32 -8.59 0.23 -5.98
N ILE A 33 -8.68 -1.00 -5.48
CA ILE A 33 -9.94 -1.76 -5.43
C ILE A 33 -10.46 -1.68 -3.99
N SER A 34 -11.72 -1.31 -3.82
CA SER A 34 -12.38 -1.28 -2.51
C SER A 34 -13.54 -2.28 -2.51
N SER A 35 -13.65 -3.12 -1.48
CA SER A 35 -14.80 -4.01 -1.32
C SER A 35 -16.02 -3.21 -0.92
N ASN A 36 -17.13 -3.40 -1.64
CA ASN A 36 -18.40 -2.70 -1.37
C ASN A 36 -19.29 -3.46 -0.35
N SER A 37 -18.86 -4.61 0.17
CA SER A 37 -19.68 -5.49 1.01
C SER A 37 -19.07 -5.66 2.40
N HIS A 38 -19.60 -4.95 3.41
CA HIS A 38 -19.41 -5.11 4.87
C HIS A 38 -17.99 -5.24 5.46
N SER A 39 -16.96 -5.56 4.67
CA SER A 39 -15.55 -5.53 5.01
C SER A 39 -14.97 -4.26 4.38
N THR A 40 -14.27 -3.47 5.21
CA THR A 40 -13.65 -2.21 4.80
C THR A 40 -12.37 -2.42 3.99
N GLY A 41 -12.10 -3.64 3.51
CA GLY A 41 -10.84 -3.99 2.88
C GLY A 41 -10.62 -3.28 1.54
N CYS A 42 -9.39 -2.87 1.29
CA CYS A 42 -8.97 -2.33 0.00
C CYS A 42 -7.63 -2.91 -0.44
N ILE A 43 -7.46 -3.02 -1.76
CA ILE A 43 -6.25 -3.55 -2.39
C ILE A 43 -5.64 -2.45 -3.25
N LEU A 44 -4.36 -2.15 -3.02
CA LEU A 44 -3.56 -1.23 -3.82
C LEU A 44 -2.70 -2.02 -4.80
N PHE A 45 -2.75 -1.65 -6.08
CA PHE A 45 -1.80 -2.08 -7.10
C PHE A 45 -0.95 -0.88 -7.51
N PHE A 46 0.38 -1.03 -7.47
CA PHE A 46 1.32 0.05 -7.75
C PHE A 46 2.63 -0.47 -8.38
N TYR A 47 3.33 0.39 -9.11
CA TYR A 47 4.64 0.09 -9.69
C TYR A 47 5.76 0.55 -8.75
N GLY A 48 6.50 -0.41 -8.20
CA GLY A 48 7.64 -0.18 -7.30
C GLY A 48 8.92 -0.79 -7.86
N ASP A 49 10.09 -0.37 -7.36
CA ASP A 49 11.35 -1.03 -7.71
C ASP A 49 11.38 -2.45 -7.14
N SER A 50 11.83 -3.42 -7.95
CA SER A 50 11.97 -4.82 -7.54
C SER A 50 12.96 -5.02 -6.40
N GLU A 51 13.94 -4.13 -6.27
CA GLU A 51 15.03 -4.24 -5.27
C GLU A 51 14.74 -3.48 -3.97
N VAL A 52 13.69 -2.66 -3.95
CA VAL A 52 13.32 -1.86 -2.77
C VAL A 52 12.18 -2.57 -2.04
N GLU A 53 12.43 -2.92 -0.78
CA GLU A 53 11.39 -3.38 0.13
C GLU A 53 10.57 -2.20 0.65
N GLU A 54 9.25 -2.33 0.63
CA GLU A 54 8.36 -1.33 1.19
C GLU A 54 8.38 -1.36 2.72
N LYS A 55 8.45 -0.18 3.31
CA LYS A 55 8.33 0.00 4.75
C LYS A 55 6.96 -0.45 5.22
N GLU A 56 6.96 -1.23 6.30
CA GLU A 56 5.75 -1.69 6.97
C GLU A 56 5.67 -1.16 8.39
N ARG A 57 4.45 -0.91 8.86
CA ARG A 57 4.20 -0.59 10.27
C ARG A 57 3.80 -1.84 11.04
N ASN A 58 4.27 -1.96 12.27
CA ASN A 58 3.84 -3.00 13.20
C ASN A 58 2.45 -2.70 13.81
N MET A 59 1.93 -3.61 14.65
CA MET A 59 0.61 -3.45 15.31
C MET A 59 0.49 -2.18 16.16
N TRP A 60 1.60 -1.55 16.55
CA TRP A 60 1.62 -0.30 17.32
C TRP A 60 1.84 0.93 16.44
N GLY A 61 1.79 0.78 15.12
CA GLY A 61 1.93 1.88 14.17
C GLY A 61 3.36 2.41 14.02
N LYS A 62 4.37 1.73 14.55
CA LYS A 62 5.79 2.10 14.34
C LYS A 62 6.31 1.43 13.07
N LEU A 63 7.13 2.14 12.30
CA LEU A 63 7.87 1.54 11.19
C LEU A 63 8.75 0.41 11.74
N LYS A 64 8.73 -0.73 11.05
CA LYS A 64 9.62 -1.84 11.34
C LYS A 64 11.03 -1.45 10.90
N ASP A 65 12.00 -1.61 11.79
CA ASP A 65 13.43 -1.39 11.53
C ASP A 65 13.96 -2.37 10.46
#